data_AF-A0A399N3D4-F1
#
_entry.id   AF-A0A399N3D4-F1
#
_cell.length_a   1.000
_cell.length_b   1.000
_cell.length_c   1.000
_cell.angle_alpha   90.00
_cell.angle_beta   90.00
_cell.angle_gamma   90.00
#
_symmetry.space_group_name_H-M   'P 1'
#
loop_
_entity.id
_entity.type
_entity.pdbx_description
1 polymer ?
#
loop_
_entity_poly.entity_id
_entity_poly.type
_entity_poly.pdbx_seq_one_letter_code
_entity_poly.pdbx_strand_id
1 'polypeptide(L)'
;MSQSQLQDTYANDDGTESAVLSQTPLNVQDTKGDWVPVNTDVTVRSSGAGVVPDHPLAPRFADSASDAGVLTLHHDGHVLKYTLDGAADSPLERPSADEVQYRDVFPRTDLHYAVTAGQVKEELILAAPPVPAAPSYTWHVSAAGLHAAQDADGSILFTDKAGSVVFGIPAPRMYDSSGIPDVQEPADAPSPPR
;
A
#
# COMPACT_ATOMS: atom_id res chain seq x y z
N MET A 1 13.47 15.22 -24.48
CA MET A 1 13.16 14.30 -23.36
C MET A 1 11.76 13.78 -23.58
N SER A 2 11.53 12.47 -23.49
CA SER A 2 10.19 11.88 -23.51
C SER A 2 10.01 11.00 -22.28
N GLN A 3 8.82 11.03 -21.69
CA GLN A 3 8.53 10.36 -20.42
C GLN A 3 7.27 9.48 -20.56
N SER A 4 7.27 8.40 -19.79
CA SER A 4 6.13 7.52 -19.56
C SER A 4 6.18 7.00 -18.12
N GLN A 5 5.17 6.22 -17.73
CA GLN A 5 5.09 5.67 -16.38
C GLN A 5 6.35 4.85 -15.99
N LEU A 6 6.98 4.13 -16.92
CA LEU A 6 8.10 3.23 -16.61
C LEU A 6 9.42 3.62 -17.30
N GLN A 7 9.44 4.73 -18.06
CA GLN A 7 10.60 5.10 -18.87
C GLN A 7 10.80 6.61 -18.97
N ASP A 8 12.06 7.03 -18.80
CA ASP A 8 12.55 8.36 -19.17
C ASP A 8 13.56 8.24 -20.31
N THR A 9 13.47 9.10 -21.33
CA THR A 9 14.41 9.15 -22.46
C THR A 9 15.06 10.52 -22.59
N TYR A 10 16.38 10.53 -22.66
CA TYR A 10 17.23 11.72 -22.72
C TYR A 10 17.98 11.75 -24.05
N ALA A 11 18.06 12.92 -24.66
CA ALA A 11 18.93 13.14 -25.82
C ALA A 11 20.33 13.51 -25.32
N ASN A 12 21.35 12.81 -25.82
CA ASN A 12 22.76 13.07 -25.51
C ASN A 12 23.34 14.08 -26.52
N ASP A 13 24.39 14.80 -26.13
CA ASP A 13 25.03 15.82 -26.97
C ASP A 13 25.67 15.27 -28.26
N ASP A 14 25.91 13.95 -28.32
CA ASP A 14 26.47 13.25 -29.48
C ASP A 14 25.41 12.73 -30.48
N GLY A 15 24.14 13.09 -30.25
CA GLY A 15 23.01 12.67 -31.10
C GLY A 15 22.49 11.27 -30.80
N THR A 16 23.00 10.59 -29.77
CA THR A 16 22.41 9.34 -29.26
C THR A 16 21.34 9.61 -28.21
N GLU A 17 20.57 8.59 -27.83
CA GLU A 17 19.57 8.67 -26.75
C GLU A 17 19.89 7.68 -25.64
N SER A 18 19.60 8.08 -24.39
CA SER A 18 19.69 7.23 -23.20
C SER A 18 18.30 7.01 -22.63
N ALA A 19 17.94 5.76 -22.31
CA ALA A 19 16.67 5.42 -21.67
C ALA A 19 16.90 4.79 -20.29
N VAL A 20 16.13 5.25 -19.30
CA VAL A 20 16.00 4.60 -17.98
C VAL A 20 14.72 3.78 -18.01
N LEU A 21 14.80 2.50 -17.68
CA LEU A 21 13.66 1.58 -17.61
C LEU A 21 13.48 1.10 -16.17
N SER A 22 12.25 1.10 -15.66
CA SER A 22 11.93 0.67 -14.30
C SER A 22 10.80 -0.35 -14.26
N GLN A 23 10.81 -1.21 -13.23
CA GLN A 23 9.69 -2.10 -12.91
C GLN A 23 8.67 -1.45 -11.98
N THR A 24 9.03 -0.32 -11.36
CA THR A 24 8.14 0.54 -10.59
C THR A 24 7.89 1.85 -11.34
N PRO A 25 6.71 2.48 -11.17
CA PRO A 25 6.43 3.76 -11.79
C PRO A 25 7.49 4.82 -11.47
N LEU A 26 8.08 5.43 -12.50
CA LEU A 26 8.98 6.59 -12.41
C LEU A 26 8.19 7.89 -12.48
N ASN A 27 7.17 7.94 -13.35
CA ASN A 27 6.38 9.12 -13.60
C ASN A 27 4.88 8.82 -13.52
N VAL A 28 4.08 9.84 -13.26
CA VAL A 28 2.62 9.83 -13.37
C VAL A 28 2.16 11.09 -14.08
N GLN A 29 0.99 11.04 -14.71
CA GLN A 29 0.37 12.25 -15.24
C GLN A 29 -0.31 13.02 -14.12
N ASP A 30 0.03 14.30 -14.00
CA ASP A 30 -0.65 15.22 -13.09
C ASP A 30 -2.06 15.58 -13.60
N THR A 31 -2.77 16.43 -12.86
CA THR A 31 -4.13 16.87 -13.24
C THR A 31 -4.21 17.69 -14.53
N LYS A 32 -3.09 18.18 -15.06
CA LYS A 32 -2.99 18.91 -16.33
C LYS A 32 -2.60 18.00 -17.49
N GLY A 33 -2.25 16.74 -17.21
CA GLY A 33 -1.78 15.76 -18.18
C GLY A 33 -0.26 15.79 -18.39
N ASP A 34 0.48 16.57 -17.59
CA ASP A 34 1.92 16.66 -17.66
C ASP A 34 2.54 15.47 -16.91
N TRP A 35 3.59 14.87 -17.48
CA TRP A 35 4.35 13.83 -16.79
C TRP A 35 5.21 14.46 -15.70
N VAL A 36 5.02 14.01 -14.46
CA VAL A 36 5.79 14.42 -13.29
C VAL A 36 6.34 13.19 -12.59
N PRO A 37 7.48 13.30 -11.86
CA PRO A 37 7.98 12.21 -11.05
C PRO A 37 6.93 11.71 -10.05
N VAL A 38 6.90 10.41 -9.79
CA VAL A 38 6.01 9.86 -8.76
C VAL A 38 6.38 10.43 -7.40
N ASN A 39 5.39 10.99 -6.73
CA ASN A 39 5.51 11.48 -5.37
C ASN A 39 5.10 10.40 -4.37
N THR A 40 5.95 10.13 -3.38
CA THR A 40 5.66 9.22 -2.26
C THR A 40 5.35 9.96 -0.96
N ASP A 41 5.51 11.28 -0.93
CA ASP A 41 5.37 12.07 0.30
C ASP A 41 3.90 12.23 0.70
N VAL A 42 3.62 11.84 1.94
CA VAL A 42 2.32 11.97 2.59
C VAL A 42 2.15 13.40 3.11
N THR A 43 1.19 14.13 2.54
CA THR A 43 0.76 15.43 3.04
C THR A 43 -0.40 15.27 4.02
N VAL A 44 -0.18 15.62 5.29
CA VAL A 44 -1.24 15.66 6.31
C VAL A 44 -2.01 16.98 6.21
N ARG A 45 -3.32 16.91 6.02
CA ARG A 45 -4.22 18.06 5.90
C ARG A 45 -4.59 18.62 7.27
N SER A 46 -5.15 19.83 7.31
CA SER A 46 -5.69 20.42 8.53
C SER A 46 -6.83 19.61 9.17
N SER A 47 -7.47 18.72 8.40
CA SER A 47 -8.45 17.77 8.89
C SER A 47 -7.85 16.54 9.57
N GLY A 48 -6.52 16.35 9.54
CA GLY A 48 -5.84 15.15 10.06
C GLY A 48 -5.61 14.05 9.01
N ALA A 49 -6.38 14.05 7.92
CA ALA A 49 -6.24 13.06 6.85
C ALA A 49 -4.95 13.22 6.04
N GLY A 50 -4.34 12.11 5.67
CA GLY A 50 -3.15 12.04 4.81
C GLY A 50 -3.51 11.88 3.34
N VAL A 51 -2.78 12.55 2.45
CA VAL A 51 -2.91 12.36 0.99
C VAL A 51 -1.56 12.34 0.30
N VAL A 52 -1.46 11.56 -0.78
CA VAL A 52 -0.28 11.52 -1.64
C VAL A 52 -0.71 11.96 -3.05
N PRO A 53 -0.55 13.26 -3.40
CA PRO A 53 -0.78 13.72 -4.76
C PRO A 53 0.27 13.15 -5.70
N ASP A 54 0.01 13.18 -7.02
CA ASP A 54 0.97 12.77 -8.05
C ASP A 54 1.56 11.38 -7.80
N HIS A 55 0.68 10.44 -7.46
CA HIS A 55 0.99 9.02 -7.27
C HIS A 55 0.02 8.14 -8.09
N PRO A 56 0.47 7.05 -8.75
CA PRO A 56 -0.38 6.21 -9.61
C PRO A 56 -1.60 5.58 -8.92
N LEU A 57 -1.53 5.43 -7.59
CA LEU A 57 -2.60 4.92 -6.73
C LEU A 57 -3.34 6.02 -5.95
N ALA A 58 -2.90 7.28 -6.06
CA ALA A 58 -3.30 8.44 -5.25
C ALA A 58 -3.75 8.10 -3.80
N PRO A 59 -2.88 7.50 -2.97
CA PRO A 59 -3.23 7.07 -1.61
C PRO A 59 -3.86 8.17 -0.77
N ARG A 60 -4.87 7.80 0.01
CA ARG A 60 -5.47 8.63 1.05
C ARG A 60 -5.60 7.83 2.33
N PHE A 61 -5.24 8.46 3.43
CA PHE A 61 -5.27 7.90 4.77
C PHE A 61 -6.27 8.69 5.61
N ALA A 62 -7.11 8.00 6.36
CA ALA A 62 -8.09 8.67 7.23
C ALA A 62 -7.39 9.39 8.41
N ASP A 63 -8.08 10.32 9.05
CA ASP A 63 -7.58 10.99 10.24
C ASP A 63 -7.53 10.04 11.46
N SER A 64 -8.41 9.03 11.52
CA SER A 64 -8.39 7.96 12.53
C SER A 64 -8.33 6.55 11.93
N ALA A 65 -7.66 5.62 12.61
CA ALA A 65 -7.63 4.20 12.25
C ALA A 65 -9.00 3.51 12.31
N SER A 66 -9.92 4.04 13.12
CA SER A 66 -11.27 3.50 13.28
C SER A 66 -12.26 3.98 12.21
N ASP A 67 -11.83 4.90 11.34
CA ASP A 67 -12.66 5.43 10.27
C ASP A 67 -12.86 4.41 9.14
N ALA A 68 -14.02 4.49 8.51
CA ALA A 68 -14.28 3.76 7.28
C ALA A 68 -13.36 4.26 6.15
N GLY A 69 -12.64 3.34 5.50
CA GLY A 69 -11.69 3.72 4.47
C GLY A 69 -10.39 4.30 5.03
N VAL A 70 -9.88 3.74 6.16
CA VAL A 70 -8.57 4.10 6.75
C VAL A 70 -7.46 4.15 5.70
N LEU A 71 -7.50 3.28 4.68
CA LEU A 71 -6.76 3.44 3.44
C LEU A 71 -7.72 3.47 2.25
N THR A 72 -7.56 4.46 1.37
CA THR A 72 -8.26 4.54 0.09
C THR A 72 -7.26 4.71 -1.05
N LEU A 73 -7.38 3.87 -2.07
CA LEU A 73 -6.58 3.90 -3.30
C LEU A 73 -7.46 4.20 -4.51
N HIS A 74 -6.89 4.89 -5.48
CA HIS A 74 -7.54 5.27 -6.74
C HIS A 74 -6.66 4.86 -7.93
N HIS A 75 -7.23 4.14 -8.89
CA HIS A 75 -6.53 3.76 -10.11
C HIS A 75 -7.55 3.57 -11.24
N ASP A 76 -7.29 4.11 -12.43
CA ASP A 76 -8.14 3.98 -13.62
C ASP A 76 -9.64 4.26 -13.35
N GLY A 77 -9.92 5.31 -12.57
CA GLY A 77 -11.29 5.71 -12.20
C GLY A 77 -11.98 4.81 -11.19
N HIS A 78 -11.34 3.71 -10.76
CA HIS A 78 -11.82 2.83 -9.71
C HIS A 78 -11.27 3.26 -8.35
N VAL A 79 -11.98 2.85 -7.29
CA VAL A 79 -11.63 3.16 -5.90
C VAL A 79 -11.63 1.86 -5.11
N LEU A 80 -10.55 1.62 -4.38
CA LEU A 80 -10.42 0.52 -3.42
C LEU A 80 -10.29 1.11 -2.02
N LYS A 81 -11.20 0.74 -1.11
CA LYS A 81 -11.22 1.23 0.27
C LYS A 81 -11.04 0.08 1.23
N TYR A 82 -10.17 0.26 2.21
CA TYR A 82 -9.93 -0.66 3.31
C TYR A 82 -10.41 -0.03 4.61
N THR A 83 -11.20 -0.76 5.38
CA THR A 83 -11.59 -0.42 6.74
C THR A 83 -11.09 -1.52 7.66
N LEU A 84 -10.39 -1.16 8.73
CA LEU A 84 -9.91 -2.11 9.74
C LEU A 84 -10.99 -2.30 10.80
N ASP A 85 -11.61 -3.48 10.84
CA ASP A 85 -12.70 -3.74 11.76
C ASP A 85 -12.21 -3.81 13.20
N GLY A 86 -12.85 -3.03 14.08
CA GLY A 86 -12.57 -3.04 15.51
C GLY A 86 -11.30 -2.29 15.93
N ALA A 87 -10.67 -1.55 15.01
CA ALA A 87 -9.56 -0.66 15.36
C ALA A 87 -9.99 0.39 16.39
N ALA A 88 -9.08 0.68 17.33
CA ALA A 88 -9.25 1.82 18.23
C ALA A 88 -9.23 3.15 17.46
N ASP A 89 -9.86 4.17 18.05
CA ASP A 89 -9.71 5.55 17.58
C ASP A 89 -8.28 6.00 17.84
N SER A 90 -7.46 5.97 16.80
CA SER A 90 -6.04 6.27 16.83
C SER A 90 -5.74 7.27 15.73
N PRO A 91 -5.22 8.47 16.05
CA PRO A 91 -5.00 9.50 15.05
C PRO A 91 -3.82 9.16 14.15
N LEU A 92 -3.85 9.69 12.93
CA LEU A 92 -2.74 9.60 11.99
C LEU A 92 -1.47 10.26 12.57
N GLU A 93 -0.40 9.49 12.65
CA GLU A 93 0.97 9.96 12.83
C GLU A 93 1.77 9.80 11.53
N ARG A 94 2.71 10.72 11.27
CA ARG A 94 3.59 10.69 10.11
C ARG A 94 5.05 10.63 10.58
N PRO A 95 5.61 9.42 10.82
CA PRO A 95 6.96 9.27 11.36
C PRO A 95 8.06 9.68 10.37
N SER A 96 7.84 9.52 9.06
CA SER A 96 8.72 9.97 7.99
C SER A 96 7.90 10.46 6.78
N ALA A 97 8.54 10.90 5.70
CA ALA A 97 7.84 11.55 4.58
C ALA A 97 6.82 10.62 3.90
N ASP A 98 7.17 9.34 3.74
CA ASP A 98 6.46 8.31 3.01
C ASP A 98 5.74 7.29 3.92
N GLU A 99 5.75 7.51 5.24
CA GLU A 99 5.16 6.59 6.21
C GLU A 99 3.95 7.19 6.92
N VAL A 100 3.01 6.31 7.27
CA VAL A 100 1.82 6.60 8.09
C VAL A 100 1.74 5.58 9.21
N GLN A 101 1.51 6.03 10.44
CA GLN A 101 1.36 5.16 11.59
C GLN A 101 0.11 5.52 12.38
N TYR A 102 -0.62 4.50 12.81
CA TYR A 102 -1.67 4.58 13.81
C TYR A 102 -1.28 3.66 14.96
N ARG A 103 -1.10 4.23 16.15
CA ARG A 103 -0.63 3.49 17.32
C ARG A 103 -1.76 2.80 18.07
N ASP A 104 -1.45 1.66 18.68
CA ASP A 104 -2.36 0.96 19.59
C ASP A 104 -3.76 0.71 18.99
N VAL A 105 -3.84 0.43 17.68
CA VAL A 105 -5.10 0.12 16.99
C VAL A 105 -5.75 -1.15 17.54
N PHE A 106 -4.92 -2.05 18.06
CA PHE A 106 -5.32 -3.16 18.92
C PHE A 106 -4.31 -3.28 20.08
N PRO A 107 -4.56 -4.09 21.13
CA PRO A 107 -3.62 -4.24 22.23
C PRO A 107 -2.20 -4.58 21.76
N ARG A 108 -1.25 -3.67 22.03
CA ARG A 108 0.17 -3.79 21.64
C ARG A 108 0.38 -4.01 20.14
N THR A 109 -0.51 -3.47 19.31
CA THR A 109 -0.46 -3.59 17.85
C THR A 109 -0.65 -2.22 17.22
N ASP A 110 0.33 -1.81 16.41
CA ASP A 110 0.24 -0.61 15.58
C ASP A 110 -0.16 -0.99 14.15
N LEU A 111 -0.83 -0.07 13.45
CA LEU A 111 -1.03 -0.14 12.00
C LEU A 111 -0.06 0.83 11.33
N HIS A 112 0.76 0.32 10.44
CA HIS A 112 1.76 1.07 9.71
C HIS A 112 1.56 0.92 8.20
N TYR A 113 1.76 2.02 7.47
CA TYR A 113 1.83 2.02 6.03
C TYR A 113 3.09 2.70 5.53
N ALA A 114 3.69 2.16 4.49
CA ALA A 114 4.76 2.79 3.73
C ALA A 114 4.36 2.97 2.26
N VAL A 115 4.52 4.18 1.74
CA VAL A 115 4.18 4.55 0.37
C VAL A 115 5.43 4.40 -0.51
N THR A 116 5.32 3.55 -1.53
CA THR A 116 6.37 3.37 -2.54
C THR A 116 5.80 3.75 -3.90
N ALA A 117 6.65 4.01 -4.90
CA ALA A 117 6.22 4.56 -6.18
C ALA A 117 5.13 3.76 -6.95
N GLY A 118 4.88 2.50 -6.60
CA GLY A 118 3.81 1.70 -7.20
C GLY A 118 2.90 0.97 -6.22
N GLN A 119 3.13 1.10 -4.91
CA GLN A 119 2.45 0.28 -3.90
C GLN A 119 2.32 1.03 -2.57
N VAL A 120 1.29 0.71 -1.80
CA VAL A 120 1.24 1.02 -0.38
C VAL A 120 1.44 -0.30 0.37
N LYS A 121 2.54 -0.41 1.12
CA LYS A 121 2.81 -1.55 1.99
C LYS A 121 2.07 -1.34 3.30
N GLU A 122 1.33 -2.34 3.76
CA GLU A 122 0.61 -2.35 5.02
C GLU A 122 1.27 -3.33 6.00
N GLU A 123 1.40 -2.94 7.27
CA GLU A 123 1.97 -3.76 8.33
C GLU A 123 1.18 -3.59 9.63
N LEU A 124 0.80 -4.71 10.26
CA LEU A 124 0.38 -4.74 11.66
C LEU A 124 1.60 -5.11 12.52
N ILE A 125 2.09 -4.16 13.29
CA ILE A 125 3.32 -4.31 14.07
C ILE A 125 2.95 -4.70 15.50
N LEU A 126 3.23 -5.94 15.88
CA LEU A 126 2.98 -6.44 17.23
C LEU A 126 4.22 -6.23 18.10
N ALA A 127 4.09 -5.48 19.19
CA ALA A 127 5.21 -5.22 20.11
C ALA A 127 5.57 -6.45 20.97
N ALA A 128 4.70 -7.46 21.02
CA ALA A 128 4.91 -8.72 21.74
C ALA A 128 3.97 -9.81 21.19
N PRO A 129 4.25 -11.09 21.46
CA PRO A 129 3.35 -12.18 21.10
C PRO A 129 1.91 -11.93 21.60
N PRO A 130 0.90 -12.10 20.73
CA PRO A 130 -0.49 -11.79 21.03
C PRO A 130 -1.08 -12.78 22.06
N VAL A 131 -1.98 -12.28 22.91
CA VAL A 131 -2.71 -13.07 23.92
C VAL A 131 -4.20 -12.72 23.81
N PRO A 132 -5.08 -13.66 23.42
CA PRO A 132 -4.80 -15.08 23.12
C PRO A 132 -3.89 -15.27 21.90
N ALA A 133 -3.22 -16.42 21.85
CA ALA A 133 -2.42 -16.81 20.69
C ALA A 133 -3.33 -16.89 19.44
N ALA A 134 -2.79 -16.53 18.28
CA ALA A 134 -3.50 -16.42 16.99
C ALA A 134 -4.57 -15.31 16.93
N PRO A 135 -4.16 -14.03 16.88
CA PRO A 135 -5.08 -12.92 16.67
C PRO A 135 -5.67 -13.00 15.26
N SER A 136 -6.87 -12.45 15.09
CA SER A 136 -7.50 -12.28 13.79
C SER A 136 -7.69 -10.79 13.55
N TYR A 137 -7.35 -10.35 12.35
CA TYR A 137 -7.55 -8.98 11.89
C TYR A 137 -8.42 -9.04 10.65
N THR A 138 -9.48 -8.23 10.62
CA THR A 138 -10.46 -8.26 9.54
C THR A 138 -10.46 -6.92 8.83
N TRP A 139 -10.26 -6.97 7.53
CA TRP A 139 -10.38 -5.81 6.64
C TRP A 139 -11.70 -5.89 5.88
N HIS A 140 -12.54 -4.88 6.02
CA HIS A 140 -13.67 -4.68 5.13
C HIS A 140 -13.21 -3.92 3.88
N VAL A 141 -13.30 -4.56 2.71
CA VAL A 141 -12.84 -3.99 1.45
C VAL A 141 -14.03 -3.60 0.56
N SER A 142 -14.08 -2.32 0.16
CA SER A 142 -15.06 -1.81 -0.81
C SER A 142 -14.37 -1.52 -2.14
N ALA A 143 -14.86 -2.16 -3.20
CA ALA A 143 -14.29 -2.10 -4.55
C ALA A 143 -15.41 -1.99 -5.60
N ALA A 144 -16.16 -0.89 -5.58
CA ALA A 144 -17.34 -0.74 -6.44
C ALA A 144 -16.97 -0.85 -7.94
N GLY A 145 -17.70 -1.71 -8.66
CA GLY A 145 -17.46 -1.95 -10.09
C GLY A 145 -16.38 -2.98 -10.40
N LEU A 146 -15.69 -3.50 -9.38
CA LEU A 146 -14.67 -4.54 -9.52
C LEU A 146 -15.17 -5.89 -8.99
N HIS A 147 -14.64 -6.95 -9.56
CA HIS A 147 -14.81 -8.31 -9.09
C HIS A 147 -13.54 -8.75 -8.35
N ALA A 148 -13.68 -9.12 -7.08
CA ALA A 148 -12.58 -9.62 -6.27
C ALA A 148 -12.54 -11.16 -6.30
N ALA A 149 -11.38 -11.74 -6.59
CA ALA A 149 -11.18 -13.19 -6.56
C ALA A 149 -9.78 -13.53 -6.05
N GLN A 150 -9.68 -14.65 -5.32
CA GLN A 150 -8.39 -15.22 -4.95
C GLN A 150 -7.77 -15.94 -6.15
N ASP A 151 -6.49 -15.69 -6.40
CA ASP A 151 -5.69 -16.39 -7.40
C ASP A 151 -4.96 -17.60 -6.79
N ALA A 152 -4.35 -18.43 -7.63
CA ALA A 152 -3.70 -19.69 -7.24
C ALA A 152 -2.53 -19.50 -6.26
N ASP A 153 -1.89 -18.33 -6.26
CA ASP A 153 -0.80 -17.97 -5.35
C ASP A 153 -1.28 -17.39 -4.00
N GLY A 154 -2.60 -17.31 -3.80
CA GLY A 154 -3.23 -16.78 -2.59
C GLY A 154 -3.44 -15.27 -2.61
N SER A 155 -3.00 -14.56 -3.64
CA SER A 155 -3.30 -13.14 -3.84
C SER A 155 -4.78 -12.91 -4.11
N ILE A 156 -5.28 -11.71 -3.82
CA ILE A 156 -6.62 -11.26 -4.22
C ILE A 156 -6.48 -10.27 -5.36
N LEU A 157 -7.07 -10.58 -6.52
CA LEU A 157 -7.11 -9.71 -7.68
C LEU A 157 -8.47 -9.03 -7.79
N PHE A 158 -8.46 -7.75 -8.15
CA PHE A 158 -9.66 -6.96 -8.42
C PHE A 158 -9.71 -6.65 -9.90
N THR A 159 -10.64 -7.26 -10.63
CA THR A 159 -10.77 -7.11 -12.08
C THR A 159 -11.99 -6.26 -12.46
N ASP A 160 -11.85 -5.47 -13.51
CA ASP A 160 -12.98 -4.76 -14.11
C ASP A 160 -13.90 -5.70 -14.92
N LYS A 161 -14.94 -5.14 -15.53
CA LYS A 161 -15.89 -5.90 -16.37
C LYS A 161 -15.26 -6.47 -17.66
N ALA A 162 -14.15 -5.92 -18.11
CA ALA A 162 -13.40 -6.41 -19.28
C ALA A 162 -12.44 -7.55 -18.90
N GLY A 163 -12.24 -7.81 -17.61
CA GLY A 163 -11.32 -8.81 -17.09
C GLY A 163 -9.90 -8.28 -16.87
N SER A 164 -9.69 -6.98 -16.98
CA SER A 164 -8.39 -6.34 -16.70
C SER A 164 -8.18 -6.24 -15.18
N VAL A 165 -7.00 -6.59 -14.70
CA VAL A 165 -6.62 -6.41 -13.29
C VAL A 165 -6.38 -4.93 -13.02
N VAL A 166 -7.10 -4.37 -12.04
CA VAL A 166 -7.00 -2.96 -11.62
C VAL A 166 -6.23 -2.83 -10.32
N PHE A 167 -6.45 -3.74 -9.37
CA PHE A 167 -5.69 -3.82 -8.12
C PHE A 167 -5.34 -5.27 -7.80
N GLY A 168 -4.30 -5.46 -6.99
CA GLY A 168 -3.91 -6.75 -6.43
C GLY A 168 -3.46 -6.60 -4.98
N ILE A 169 -3.85 -7.55 -4.14
CA ILE A 169 -3.35 -7.71 -2.78
C ILE A 169 -2.52 -9.01 -2.76
N PRO A 170 -1.21 -8.96 -2.52
CA PRO A 170 -0.41 -10.17 -2.42
C PRO A 170 -0.83 -10.99 -1.19
N ALA A 171 -0.54 -12.30 -1.20
CA ALA A 171 -0.76 -13.14 -0.04
C ALA A 171 -0.04 -12.56 1.20
N PRO A 172 -0.71 -12.48 2.37
CA PRO A 172 -0.12 -11.90 3.56
C PRO A 172 1.05 -12.75 4.06
N ARG A 173 2.04 -12.10 4.67
CA ARG A 173 3.20 -12.74 5.29
C ARG A 173 3.37 -12.25 6.73
N MET A 174 3.89 -13.12 7.58
CA MET A 174 4.24 -12.81 8.97
C MET A 174 5.71 -13.18 9.19
N TYR A 175 6.44 -12.31 9.90
CA TYR A 175 7.85 -12.52 10.25
C TYR A 175 8.08 -12.08 11.70
N ASP A 176 9.04 -12.73 12.37
CA ASP A 176 9.50 -12.33 13.71
C ASP A 176 10.79 -11.51 13.58
N SER A 177 10.82 -10.33 14.19
CA SER A 177 11.95 -9.42 14.17
C SER A 177 13.06 -9.78 15.16
N SER A 178 12.87 -10.81 15.99
CA SER A 178 13.85 -11.30 16.97
C SER A 178 15.08 -12.03 16.38
N GLY A 179 15.25 -12.01 15.07
CA GLY A 179 16.33 -12.68 14.35
C GLY A 179 17.73 -12.33 14.88
N ILE A 180 18.41 -13.35 15.44
CA ILE A 180 19.85 -13.32 15.70
C ILE A 180 20.55 -13.49 14.35
N PRO A 181 21.60 -12.69 14.01
CA PRO A 181 22.42 -12.98 12.83
C PRO A 181 22.90 -14.44 12.85
N ASP A 182 22.71 -15.17 11.75
CA ASP A 182 23.05 -16.60 11.57
C ASP A 182 22.21 -17.64 12.33
N VAL A 183 21.02 -17.30 12.82
CA VAL A 183 20.04 -18.30 13.29
C VAL A 183 18.80 -18.29 12.40
N GLN A 184 18.63 -19.34 11.59
CA GLN A 184 17.40 -19.62 10.86
C GLN A 184 16.51 -20.52 11.72
N GLU A 185 15.47 -19.96 12.35
CA GLU A 185 14.34 -20.76 12.82
C GLU A 185 13.34 -20.96 11.67
N PRO A 186 12.75 -22.16 11.51
CA PRO A 186 11.85 -22.44 10.40
C PRO A 186 10.54 -21.65 10.54
N ALA A 187 10.38 -20.61 9.73
CA ALA A 187 9.15 -19.83 9.60
C ALA A 187 8.31 -20.32 8.42
N ASP A 188 7.96 -21.61 8.41
CA ASP A 188 6.92 -22.14 7.53
C ASP A 188 5.92 -22.93 8.38
N ALA A 189 4.90 -22.23 8.88
CA ALA A 189 3.68 -22.87 9.36
C ALA A 189 2.61 -22.65 8.29
N PRO A 190 2.36 -23.60 7.38
CA PRO A 190 1.19 -23.51 6.50
C PRO A 190 -0.08 -23.54 7.38
N SER A 191 -0.95 -22.55 7.20
CA SER A 191 -2.28 -22.53 7.80
C SER A 191 -3.00 -23.85 7.47
N PRO A 192 -3.57 -24.57 8.45
CA PRO A 192 -4.31 -25.79 8.16
C PRO A 192 -5.60 -25.46 7.39
N PRO A 193 -5.96 -26.25 6.36
CA PRO A 193 -7.20 -26.04 5.62
C PRO A 193 -8.42 -26.29 6.51
N ARG A 194 -9.47 -25.49 6.30
CA ARG A 194 -10.80 -25.70 6.89
C ARG A 194 -11.61 -26.70 6.08
#